data_AF-A0A1U7XJ47-F1
#
_entry.id   AF-A0A1U7XJ47-F1
#
_cell.length_a   1.000
_cell.length_b   1.000
_cell.length_c   1.000
_cell.angle_alpha   90.00
_cell.angle_beta   90.00
_cell.angle_gamma   90.00
#
_symmetry.space_group_name_H-M   'P 1'
#
loop_
_entity.id
_entity.type
_entity.pdbx_description
1 polymer ?
#
loop_
_entity_poly.entity_id
_entity_poly.type
_entity_poly.pdbx_seq_one_letter_code
_entity_poly.pdbx_strand_id
1 'polypeptide(L)'
;MPSKGLNLTRLCTKEEENESSGEIRCNHGYVLPLLIAWTPRNPGRRYWICPYYGGPRSCDFWVWKDSEIDPRSKFVIPKLLDKMGELENELESFEILPSRGQL
;
A
#
# COMPACT_ATOMS: atom_id res chain seq x y z
N MET A 1 19.48 3.02 6.17
CA MET A 1 18.93 1.73 6.61
C MET A 1 18.49 0.95 5.38
N PRO A 2 18.85 -0.34 5.21
CA PRO A 2 18.41 -1.11 4.04
C PRO A 2 16.90 -1.34 4.14
N SER A 3 16.18 -1.06 3.06
CA SER A 3 14.75 -1.32 2.93
C SER A 3 14.48 -2.81 3.13
N LYS A 4 14.10 -3.20 4.35
CA LYS A 4 13.49 -4.51 4.62
C LYS A 4 12.41 -4.69 3.58
N GLY A 5 12.47 -5.77 2.79
CA GLY A 5 11.55 -6.01 1.68
C GLY A 5 10.10 -5.89 2.16
N LEU A 6 9.50 -4.71 1.94
CA LEU A 6 8.12 -4.45 2.30
C LEU A 6 7.31 -5.28 1.33
N ASN A 7 6.54 -6.25 1.83
CA ASN A 7 5.47 -6.81 1.02
C ASN A 7 4.50 -5.65 0.73
N LEU A 8 4.61 -5.09 -0.48
CA LEU A 8 3.86 -3.89 -0.90
C LEU A 8 2.37 -4.19 -1.16
N THR A 9 1.91 -5.39 -0.82
CA THR A 9 0.56 -5.85 -1.09
C THR A 9 -0.05 -6.51 0.14
N ARG A 10 -1.26 -6.11 0.51
CA ARG A 10 -2.05 -6.77 1.57
C ARG A 10 -3.38 -7.26 1.01
N LEU A 11 -3.91 -8.35 1.56
CA LEU A 11 -5.28 -8.81 1.28
C LEU A 11 -6.28 -7.85 1.95
N CYS A 12 -7.30 -7.41 1.23
CA CYS A 12 -8.41 -6.65 1.80
C CYS A 12 -9.35 -7.64 2.52
N THR A 13 -9.53 -7.48 3.83
CA THR A 13 -10.43 -8.33 4.62
C THR A 13 -11.87 -7.82 4.51
N LYS A 14 -12.81 -8.76 4.45
CA LYS A 14 -14.25 -8.55 4.17
C LYS A 14 -14.97 -7.58 5.12
N GLU A 15 -14.38 -7.22 6.25
CA GLU A 15 -14.95 -6.30 7.25
C GLU A 15 -14.98 -4.84 6.76
N GLU A 16 -14.26 -4.50 5.69
CA GLU A 16 -14.27 -3.18 5.03
C GLU A 16 -15.22 -3.12 3.81
N GLU A 17 -15.96 -4.20 3.53
CA GLU A 17 -16.83 -4.33 2.36
C GLU A 17 -18.28 -3.99 2.71
N ASN A 18 -18.60 -2.69 2.74
CA ASN A 18 -19.99 -2.26 2.56
C ASN A 18 -20.16 -1.68 1.15
N GLU A 19 -20.12 -2.53 0.12
CA GLU A 19 -20.86 -2.33 -1.14
C GLU A 19 -20.57 -3.43 -2.18
N SER A 20 -21.67 -3.87 -2.79
CA SER A 20 -21.83 -4.87 -3.85
C SER A 20 -20.80 -4.77 -4.99
N SER A 21 -19.60 -5.30 -4.79
CA SER A 21 -18.62 -5.51 -5.85
C SER A 21 -18.79 -6.96 -6.30
N GLY A 22 -19.29 -7.16 -7.52
CA GLY A 22 -19.44 -8.49 -8.10
C GLY A 22 -18.13 -9.29 -8.11
N GLU A 23 -18.24 -10.61 -8.22
CA GLU A 23 -17.09 -11.51 -8.27
C GLU A 23 -16.22 -11.20 -9.50
N ILE A 24 -14.96 -10.81 -9.29
CA ILE A 24 -14.00 -10.55 -10.37
C ILE A 24 -13.20 -11.83 -10.66
N ARG A 25 -13.15 -12.23 -11.93
CA ARG A 25 -12.40 -13.40 -12.40
C ARG A 25 -11.35 -13.00 -13.43
N CYS A 26 -10.20 -13.68 -13.43
CA CYS A 26 -9.23 -13.56 -14.51
C CYS A 26 -9.61 -14.45 -15.72
N ASN A 27 -8.84 -14.38 -16.81
CA ASN A 27 -9.10 -15.16 -18.03
C ASN A 27 -8.91 -16.68 -17.87
N HIS A 28 -8.33 -17.14 -16.75
CA HIS A 28 -8.31 -18.56 -16.39
C HIS A 28 -9.59 -19.03 -15.67
N GLY A 29 -10.50 -18.10 -15.34
CA GLY A 29 -11.71 -18.37 -14.58
C GLY A 29 -11.55 -18.33 -13.06
N TYR A 30 -10.34 -18.11 -12.52
CA TYR A 30 -10.14 -17.99 -11.07
C TYR A 30 -10.75 -16.71 -10.51
N VAL A 31 -11.43 -16.84 -9.38
CA VAL A 31 -11.90 -15.72 -8.54
C VAL A 31 -10.70 -15.02 -7.94
N LEU A 32 -10.64 -13.70 -8.08
CA LEU A 32 -9.52 -12.91 -7.64
C LEU A 32 -9.78 -12.30 -6.26
N PRO A 33 -8.80 -12.35 -5.34
CA PRO A 33 -8.89 -11.60 -4.09
C PRO A 33 -8.72 -10.11 -4.37
N LEU A 34 -9.36 -9.28 -3.56
CA LEU A 34 -9.11 -7.85 -3.54
C LEU A 34 -7.82 -7.58 -2.74
N LEU A 35 -6.88 -6.90 -3.38
CA LEU A 35 -5.57 -6.57 -2.84
C LEU A 35 -5.44 -5.07 -2.64
N ILE A 36 -4.66 -4.63 -1.65
CA ILE A 36 -4.33 -3.23 -1.36
C ILE A 36 -2.88 -2.99 -1.74
N ALA A 37 -2.63 -2.00 -2.60
CA ALA A 37 -1.29 -1.54 -2.94
C ALA A 37 -0.76 -0.61 -1.85
N TRP A 38 0.48 -0.84 -1.43
CA TRP A 38 1.24 0.01 -0.51
C TRP A 38 2.46 0.60 -1.19
N THR A 39 2.37 0.79 -2.51
CA THR A 39 3.43 1.47 -3.28
C THR A 39 3.41 2.97 -2.99
N PRO A 40 4.56 3.67 -3.01
CA PRO A 40 4.60 5.12 -2.76
C PRO A 40 3.67 5.93 -3.68
N ARG A 41 3.43 5.46 -4.92
CA ARG A 41 2.57 6.14 -5.90
C ARG A 41 1.09 5.76 -5.81
N ASN A 42 0.76 4.66 -5.16
CA ASN A 42 -0.63 4.17 -5.01
C ASN A 42 -0.85 3.62 -3.60
N PRO A 43 -0.64 4.40 -2.53
CA PRO A 43 -0.85 3.92 -1.17
C PRO A 43 -2.34 3.67 -0.93
N GLY A 44 -2.68 2.53 -0.33
CA GLY A 44 -4.05 2.17 0.04
C GLY A 44 -4.98 1.81 -1.13
N ARG A 45 -4.52 1.89 -2.39
CA ARG A 45 -5.38 1.69 -3.57
C ARG A 45 -5.63 0.21 -3.83
N ARG A 46 -6.88 -0.17 -4.08
CA ARG A 46 -7.28 -1.57 -4.19
C ARG A 46 -7.36 -2.08 -5.62
N TYR A 47 -6.95 -3.33 -5.86
CA TYR A 47 -6.89 -3.95 -7.17
C TYR A 47 -7.11 -5.47 -7.13
N TRP A 48 -7.44 -6.03 -8.28
CA TRP A 48 -7.42 -7.48 -8.53
C TRP A 48 -6.31 -7.80 -9.51
N ILE A 49 -5.67 -8.96 -9.35
CA ILE A 49 -4.57 -9.39 -10.22
C ILE A 49 -4.58 -10.92 -10.36
N CYS A 50 -4.20 -11.41 -11.54
CA CYS A 50 -4.04 -12.84 -11.77
C CYS A 50 -2.97 -13.42 -10.81
N PRO A 51 -3.20 -14.60 -10.18
CA PRO A 51 -2.19 -15.24 -9.33
C PRO A 51 -0.89 -15.60 -10.06
N TYR A 52 -0.92 -15.69 -11.39
CA TYR A 52 0.24 -15.98 -12.25
C TYR A 52 0.79 -14.74 -12.96
N TYR A 53 0.34 -13.55 -12.58
CA TYR A 53 0.75 -12.30 -13.23
C TYR A 53 2.28 -12.15 -13.29
N GLY A 54 2.81 -11.80 -14.46
CA GLY A 54 4.24 -11.67 -14.70
C GLY A 54 5.01 -12.98 -14.87
N GLY A 55 4.34 -14.13 -14.79
CA GLY A 55 4.92 -15.45 -15.05
C GLY A 55 4.56 -16.06 -16.42
N PRO A 56 5.15 -17.20 -16.79
CA PRO A 56 4.87 -17.87 -18.08
C PRO A 56 3.41 -18.32 -18.29
N ARG A 57 2.65 -18.46 -17.20
CA ARG A 57 1.22 -18.84 -17.19
C ARG A 57 0.32 -17.64 -16.89
N SER A 58 0.85 -16.42 -17.01
CA SER A 58 0.07 -15.20 -16.84
C SER A 58 -0.98 -15.11 -17.93
N CYS A 59 -2.17 -14.63 -17.58
CA CYS A 59 -3.13 -14.11 -18.55
C CYS A 59 -3.16 -12.58 -18.57
N ASP A 60 -2.21 -11.96 -17.86
CA ASP A 60 -2.00 -10.52 -17.70
C ASP A 60 -3.21 -9.73 -17.19
N PHE A 61 -4.22 -10.44 -16.67
CA PHE A 61 -5.38 -9.81 -16.05
C PHE A 61 -4.94 -9.07 -14.78
N TRP A 62 -5.26 -7.78 -14.75
CA TRP A 62 -5.22 -6.94 -13.56
C TRP A 62 -6.15 -5.74 -13.74
N VAL A 63 -6.76 -5.25 -12.66
CA VAL A 63 -7.63 -4.06 -12.71
C VAL A 63 -7.72 -3.37 -11.35
N TRP A 64 -7.79 -2.03 -11.36
CA TRP A 64 -8.05 -1.23 -10.17
C TRP A 64 -9.54 -1.29 -9.77
N LYS A 65 -9.83 -1.43 -8.47
CA LYS A 65 -11.16 -1.19 -7.89
C LYS A 65 -11.43 0.31 -7.75
N ASP A 66 -10.45 1.01 -7.18
CA ASP A 66 -10.57 2.43 -6.87
C ASP A 66 -10.14 3.29 -8.06
N SER A 67 -10.77 4.45 -8.21
CA SER A 67 -10.35 5.47 -9.18
C SER A 67 -8.89 5.88 -8.97
N GLU A 68 -8.28 6.46 -10.00
CA GLU A 68 -6.93 6.95 -9.88
C GLU A 68 -6.84 8.07 -8.83
N ILE A 69 -5.80 8.03 -7.99
CA ILE A 69 -5.48 9.10 -7.06
C ILE A 69 -5.25 10.37 -7.89
N ASP A 70 -5.84 11.49 -7.46
CA ASP A 70 -5.72 12.73 -8.20
C ASP A 70 -4.23 13.13 -8.37
N PRO A 71 -3.87 13.80 -9.47
CA PRO A 71 -2.47 14.11 -9.76
C PRO A 71 -1.77 14.89 -8.63
N ARG A 72 -2.48 15.79 -7.93
CA ARG A 72 -1.89 16.56 -6.85
C ARG A 72 -1.58 15.67 -5.65
N SER A 73 -2.50 14.81 -5.25
CA SER A 73 -2.30 13.88 -4.14
C SER A 73 -1.16 12.90 -4.39
N LYS A 74 -0.93 12.48 -5.64
CA LYS A 74 0.25 11.67 -6.01
C LYS A 74 1.59 12.34 -5.69
N PHE A 75 1.64 13.68 -5.63
CA PHE A 75 2.84 14.42 -5.25
C PHE A 75 2.83 14.84 -3.77
N VAL A 76 1.67 15.22 -3.24
CA VAL A 76 1.55 15.76 -1.87
C VAL A 76 1.66 14.65 -0.84
N ILE A 77 0.98 13.51 -1.02
CA ILE A 77 0.97 12.41 -0.03
C ILE A 77 2.40 11.89 0.25
N PRO A 78 3.22 11.55 -0.77
CA PRO A 78 4.59 11.08 -0.50
C PRO A 78 5.43 12.10 0.25
N LYS A 79 5.35 13.39 -0.12
CA LYS A 79 6.10 14.45 0.56
C LYS A 79 5.71 14.62 2.02
N LEU A 80 4.42 14.48 2.32
CA LEU A 80 3.93 14.54 3.71
C LEU A 80 4.42 13.34 4.51
N LEU A 81 4.40 12.14 3.93
CA LEU A 81 4.94 10.93 4.58
C LEU A 81 6.46 11.05 4.82
N ASP A 82 7.21 11.57 3.85
CA ASP A 82 8.64 11.83 4.01
C ASP A 82 8.88 12.82 5.16
N LYS A 83 8.09 13.91 5.21
CA LYS A 83 8.23 14.92 6.26
C LYS A 83 7.86 14.37 7.65
N MET A 84 6.83 13.53 7.73
CA MET A 84 6.49 12.83 8.96
C MET A 84 7.65 11.94 9.42
N GLY A 85 8.24 11.15 8.52
CA GLY A 85 9.38 10.31 8.84
C GLY A 85 10.59 11.12 9.33
N GLU A 86 10.87 12.29 8.73
CA GLU A 86 11.92 13.20 9.23
C GLU A 86 11.64 13.65 10.67
N LEU A 87 10.40 14.06 10.95
CA LEU A 87 9.99 14.53 12.28
C LEU A 87 10.00 13.41 13.33
N GLU A 88 9.59 12.20 12.96
CA GLU A 88 9.65 11.01 13.83
C GLU A 88 11.09 10.68 14.20
N ASN A 89 12.02 10.68 13.22
CA ASN A 89 13.44 10.46 13.49
C ASN A 89 14.04 11.56 14.39
N GLU A 90 13.63 12.81 14.21
CA GLU A 90 14.07 13.92 15.05
C GLU A 90 13.57 13.76 16.49
N LEU A 91 12.30 13.38 16.69
CA LEU A 91 11.74 13.05 18.00
C LEU A 91 12.48 11.90 18.68
N GLU A 92 12.72 10.79 17.97
CA GLU A 92 13.49 9.66 18.50
C GLU A 92 14.90 10.10 18.95
N SER A 93 15.53 11.03 18.21
CA SER A 93 16.85 11.55 18.58
C SER A 93 16.84 12.34 19.90
N PHE A 94 15.73 13.02 20.22
CA PHE A 94 15.56 13.75 21.48
C PHE A 94 15.24 12.82 22.65
N GLU A 95 14.52 11.72 22.43
CA GLU A 95 14.19 10.74 23.47
C GLU A 95 15.39 9.87 23.92
N ILE A 96 16.43 9.76 23.08
CA ILE A 96 17.67 9.04 23.40
C ILE A 96 18.63 9.87 24.27
N LEU A 97 18.37 11.17 24.47
CA LEU A 97 19.13 11.98 25.43
C LEU A 97 18.76 11.54 26.85
N PRO A 98 19.74 11.15 27.70
CA PRO A 98 19.43 10.80 29.09
C PRO A 98 18.82 12.04 29.74
N SER A 99 17.68 11.86 30.42
CA SER A 99 16.96 12.87 31.17
C SER A 99 17.94 13.79 31.90
N ARG A 100 18.26 14.94 31.29
CA ARG A 100 19.17 15.92 31.87
C ARG A 100 18.40 16.59 33.01
N GLY A 101 18.58 16.06 34.22
CA GLY A 101 18.15 16.74 35.43
C GLY A 101 17.63 15.80 36.49
N GLN A 102 18.53 15.18 37.23
CA GLN A 102 18.34 15.02 38.67
C GLN A 102 19.61 15.55 39.33
N LEU A 103 19.53 16.82 39.73
CA LEU A 103 20.44 17.44 40.70
C LEU A 103 20.24 16.82 42.07
#